data_AF-A0A7W0PHW8-F1
#
_entry.id   AF-A0A7W0PHW8-F1
#
_cell.length_a   1.000
_cell.length_b   1.000
_cell.length_c   1.000
_cell.angle_alpha   90.00
_cell.angle_beta   90.00
_cell.angle_gamma   90.00
#
_symmetry.space_group_name_H-M   'P 1'
#
loop_
_entity.id
_entity.type
_entity.pdbx_description
1 polymer ?
#
loop_
_entity_poly.entity_id
_entity_poly.type
_entity_poly.pdbx_seq_one_letter_code
_entity_poly.pdbx_strand_id
1 'polypeptide(L)'
;MRILVTRPQIPFAWGGTEVMTDRLVDELRVRGHEAELVTLPFKWYPGTRVLTQAFLWRMLDLDEVDGAPVDMVVATKFPSYL
;
A
#
# COMPACT_ATOMS: atom_id res chain seq x y z
N MET A 1 -4.59 -17.02 0.64
CA MET A 1 -3.48 -16.26 0.03
C MET A 1 -3.10 -15.14 0.97
N ARG A 2 -1.81 -14.84 1.06
CA ARG A 2 -1.24 -13.69 1.77
C ARG A 2 -1.18 -12.51 0.80
N ILE A 3 -1.99 -11.49 1.04
CA ILE A 3 -2.19 -10.38 0.11
C ILE A 3 -1.82 -9.07 0.81
N LEU A 4 -0.91 -8.31 0.22
CA LEU A 4 -0.63 -6.96 0.66
C LEU A 4 -1.40 -5.96 -0.20
N VAL A 5 -2.21 -5.12 0.43
CA VAL A 5 -2.81 -3.95 -0.22
C VAL A 5 -1.93 -2.75 0.10
N THR A 6 -1.45 -2.02 -0.90
CA THR A 6 -0.52 -0.91 -0.67
C THR A 6 -1.16 0.42 -0.97
N ARG A 7 -0.99 1.39 -0.06
CA ARG A 7 -1.49 2.77 -0.22
C ARG A 7 -0.52 3.81 0.35
N PRO A 8 -0.14 4.84 -0.41
CA PRO A 8 0.54 6.01 0.13
C PRO A 8 -0.42 6.87 0.95
N GLN A 9 0.02 7.31 2.13
CA GLN A 9 -0.78 8.05 3.10
C GLN A 9 -0.31 9.50 3.20
N ILE A 10 -1.20 10.45 2.92
CA ILE A 10 -0.94 11.86 3.29
C ILE A 10 -1.26 11.99 4.78
N PRO A 11 -0.32 12.40 5.64
CA PRO A 11 -0.61 12.57 7.07
C PRO A 11 -1.77 13.56 7.30
N PHE A 12 -2.65 13.24 8.25
CA PHE A 12 -3.85 14.01 8.59
C PHE A 12 -4.92 14.10 7.49
N ALA A 13 -4.80 13.35 6.40
CA ALA A 13 -5.84 13.22 5.38
C ALA A 13 -6.52 11.85 5.48
N TRP A 14 -7.85 11.83 5.37
CA TRP A 14 -8.63 10.59 5.31
C TRP A 14 -9.88 10.79 4.44
N GLY A 15 -10.25 9.77 3.67
CA GLY A 15 -11.38 9.80 2.73
C GLY A 15 -11.04 9.05 1.44
N GLY A 16 -11.93 9.05 0.44
CA GLY A 16 -11.63 8.55 -0.91
C GLY A 16 -10.91 7.19 -0.97
N THR A 17 -9.67 7.18 -1.45
CA THR A 17 -8.84 5.98 -1.56
C THR A 17 -8.64 5.30 -0.21
N GLU A 18 -8.56 6.07 0.87
CA GLU A 18 -8.32 5.54 2.21
C GLU A 18 -9.46 4.60 2.64
N VAL A 19 -10.70 5.07 2.48
CA VAL A 19 -11.91 4.27 2.73
C VAL A 19 -11.95 3.03 1.83
N MET A 20 -11.60 3.21 0.56
CA MET A 20 -11.63 2.12 -0.42
C MET A 20 -10.67 0.99 -0.06
N THR A 21 -9.42 1.29 0.31
CA THR A 21 -8.47 0.21 0.62
C THR A 21 -8.72 -0.44 1.97
N ASP A 22 -9.22 0.31 2.96
CA ASP A 22 -9.61 -0.26 4.25
C ASP A 22 -10.74 -1.28 4.02
N ARG A 23 -11.75 -0.92 3.21
CA ARG A 23 -12.83 -1.83 2.79
C ARG A 23 -12.33 -3.00 1.95
N LEU A 24 -11.37 -2.77 1.06
CA LEU A 24 -10.80 -3.84 0.25
C LEU A 24 -10.12 -4.91 1.13
N VAL A 25 -9.34 -4.49 2.13
CA VAL A 25 -8.70 -5.42 3.07
C VAL A 25 -9.75 -6.20 3.87
N ASP A 26 -10.77 -5.53 4.40
CA ASP A 26 -11.87 -6.19 5.11
C ASP A 26 -12.56 -7.25 4.23
N GLU A 27 -12.90 -6.90 3.00
CA GLU A 27 -13.57 -7.80 2.06
C GLU A 27 -12.68 -8.99 1.64
N LEU A 28 -11.36 -8.79 1.49
CA LEU A 28 -10.42 -9.88 1.24
C LEU A 28 -10.35 -10.83 2.44
N ARG A 29 -10.30 -10.30 3.67
CA ARG A 29 -10.32 -11.12 4.89
C ARG A 29 -11.59 -11.94 5.03
N VAL A 30 -12.76 -11.35 4.75
CA VAL A 30 -14.05 -12.05 4.74
C VAL A 30 -14.07 -13.23 3.76
N ARG A 31 -13.30 -13.16 2.67
CA ARG A 31 -13.17 -14.23 1.66
C ARG A 31 -12.10 -15.27 2.01
N GLY A 32 -11.50 -15.20 3.20
CA GLY A 32 -10.52 -16.17 3.69
C GLY A 32 -9.08 -15.89 3.26
N HIS A 33 -8.76 -14.67 2.81
CA HIS A 33 -7.38 -14.26 2.55
C HIS A 33 -6.74 -13.64 3.79
N GLU A 34 -5.44 -13.85 3.97
CA GLU A 34 -4.63 -13.14 4.96
C GLU A 34 -4.20 -11.81 4.31
N ALA A 35 -5.05 -10.79 4.45
CA ALA A 35 -4.82 -9.50 3.82
C ALA A 35 -4.37 -8.44 4.84
N GLU A 36 -3.35 -7.67 4.49
CA GLU A 36 -2.82 -6.57 5.31
C GLU A 36 -2.65 -5.28 4.49
N LEU A 37 -2.87 -4.14 5.16
CA LEU A 37 -2.65 -2.82 4.56
C LEU A 37 -1.22 -2.34 4.85
N VAL A 38 -0.44 -2.07 3.80
CA VAL A 38 0.88 -1.44 3.91
C VAL A 38 0.79 0.01 3.48
N THR A 39 1.17 0.92 4.37
CA THR A 39 1.15 2.36 4.10
C THR A 39 2.49 3.02 4.31
N LEU A 40 2.88 3.89 3.38
CA LEU A 40 4.01 4.81 3.53
C LEU A 40 3.52 6.26 3.53
N PRO A 41 4.08 7.15 4.38
CA PRO A 41 3.82 8.58 4.29
C PRO A 41 4.18 9.13 2.91
N PHE A 42 3.31 9.97 2.36
CA PHE A 42 3.49 10.58 1.06
C PHE A 42 3.22 12.08 1.11
N LYS A 43 4.11 12.84 0.48
CA LYS A 43 3.98 14.29 0.30
C LYS A 43 4.14 14.62 -1.18
N TRP A 44 3.07 15.13 -1.80
CA TRP A 44 3.07 15.44 -3.23
C TRP A 44 3.69 16.81 -3.57
N TYR A 45 4.02 17.63 -2.56
CA TYR A 45 4.60 18.96 -2.75
C TYR A 45 5.91 19.17 -1.97
N PRO A 46 6.86 19.97 -2.51
CA PRO A 46 6.88 20.49 -3.87
C PRO A 46 7.02 19.35 -4.91
N GLY A 47 6.45 19.55 -6.10
CA GLY A 47 6.38 18.52 -7.16
C GLY A 47 7.74 17.90 -7.53
N THR A 48 8.83 18.67 -7.36
CA THR A 48 10.21 18.22 -7.59
C THR A 48 10.65 17.06 -6.70
N ARG A 49 9.96 16.80 -5.59
CA ARG A 49 10.28 15.70 -4.66
C ARG A 49 9.38 14.47 -4.83
N VAL A 50 8.38 14.52 -5.71
CA VAL A 50 7.39 13.45 -5.87
C VAL A 50 8.05 12.12 -6.26
N LEU A 51 9.00 12.16 -7.20
CA LEU A 51 9.74 10.96 -7.61
C LEU A 51 10.66 10.43 -6.51
N THR A 52 11.30 11.31 -5.75
CA THR A 52 12.11 10.92 -4.58
C THR A 52 11.26 10.20 -3.53
N GLN A 53 10.02 10.65 -3.30
CA GLN A 53 9.08 9.97 -2.42
C GLN A 53 8.63 8.61 -3.01
N ALA A 54 8.48 8.51 -4.33
CA ALA A 54 8.13 7.26 -5.00
C ALA A 54 9.23 6.18 -4.86
N PHE A 55 10.52 6.56 -4.79
CA PHE A 55 11.62 5.60 -4.61
C PHE A 55 11.52 4.78 -3.33
N LEU A 56 10.83 5.25 -2.29
CA LEU A 56 10.62 4.48 -1.07
C LEU A 56 9.93 3.14 -1.37
N TRP A 57 8.98 3.11 -2.31
CA TRP A 57 8.26 1.89 -2.68
C TRP A 57 9.16 0.87 -3.40
N ARG A 58 10.13 1.35 -4.19
CA ARG A 58 11.11 0.48 -4.87
C ARG A 58 12.16 -0.11 -3.93
N MET A 59 12.29 0.45 -2.74
CA MET A 59 13.23 -0.03 -1.72
C MET A 59 12.59 -1.04 -0.76
N LEU A 60 11.26 -1.20 -0.79
CA LEU A 60 10.58 -2.19 0.02
C LEU A 60 10.74 -3.57 -0.62
N ASP A 61 11.16 -4.53 0.18
CA ASP A 61 10.98 -5.94 -0.13
C ASP A 61 9.59 -6.35 0.36
N LEU A 62 8.73 -6.75 -0.58
CA LEU A 62 7.35 -7.19 -0.33
C LEU A 62 7.13 -8.63 -0.80
N ASP A 63 8.20 -9.34 -1.18
CA ASP A 63 8.09 -10.71 -1.70
C ASP A 63 7.90 -11.72 -0.55
N GLU A 64 8.45 -11.43 0.62
CA GLU A 64 8.37 -12.28 1.81
C GLU A 64 8.13 -11.45 3.09
N VAL A 65 7.32 -12.00 4.01
CA VAL A 65 7.11 -11.43 5.34
C VAL A 65 7.14 -12.57 6.37
N ASP A 66 8.06 -12.45 7.33
CA ASP A 66 8.24 -13.38 8.45
C ASP A 66 8.43 -14.85 8.01
N GLY A 67 9.35 -15.08 7.06
CA GLY A 67 9.70 -16.44 6.62
C GLY A 67 8.70 -17.07 5.64
N ALA A 68 7.67 -16.33 5.23
CA ALA A 68 6.63 -16.83 4.34
C ALA A 68 6.39 -15.88 3.16
N PRO A 69 6.11 -16.39 1.96
CA PRO A 69 5.92 -15.57 0.77
C PRO A 69 4.65 -14.73 0.85
N VAL A 70 4.66 -13.61 0.12
CA VAL A 70 3.47 -12.83 -0.21
C VAL A 70 2.97 -13.31 -1.58
N ASP A 71 1.73 -13.79 -1.63
CA ASP A 71 1.18 -14.36 -2.86
C ASP A 71 0.77 -13.27 -3.87
N MET A 72 0.43 -12.08 -3.39
CA MET A 72 -0.05 -10.99 -4.23
C MET A 72 0.12 -9.61 -3.57
N VAL A 73 0.51 -8.63 -4.37
CA VAL A 73 0.51 -7.22 -4.00
C VAL A 73 -0.52 -6.46 -4.84
N VAL A 74 -1.47 -5.79 -4.19
CA VAL A 74 -2.48 -4.93 -4.82
C VAL A 74 -2.10 -3.48 -4.61
N ALA A 75 -1.53 -2.84 -5.62
CA ALA A 75 -1.13 -1.44 -5.57
C ALA A 75 -2.26 -0.50 -5.99
N THR A 76 -2.66 0.41 -5.09
CA THR A 76 -3.96 1.11 -5.22
C THR A 76 -3.88 2.57 -5.62
N LYS A 77 -2.74 3.24 -5.39
CA LYS A 77 -2.60 4.68 -5.64
C LYS A 77 -1.15 5.05 -5.84
N PHE A 78 -0.89 5.98 -6.77
CA PHE A 78 0.45 6.53 -6.96
C PHE A 78 1.02 7.05 -5.63
N PRO A 79 2.27 6.71 -5.24
CA PRO A 79 3.26 5.95 -6.01
C PRO A 79 3.40 4.46 -5.65
N SER A 80 2.42 3.79 -5.04
CA SER A 80 2.60 2.40 -4.57
C SER A 80 2.68 1.33 -5.67
N TYR A 81 2.45 1.69 -6.93
CA TYR A 81 2.61 0.83 -8.11
C TYR A 81 3.86 1.13 -8.94
N LEU A 82 4.75 2.03 -8.48
CA LEU A 82 5.95 2.47 -9.19
C LEU A 82 7.18 1.66 -8.82
#